data_AF-A0A7X7V8R0-F1
#
_entry.id   AF-A0A7X7V8R0-F1
#
_cell.length_a   1.000
_cell.length_b   1.000
_cell.length_c   1.000
_cell.angle_alpha   90.00
_cell.angle_beta   90.00
_cell.angle_gamma   90.00
#
_symmetry.space_group_name_H-M   'P 1'
#
loop_
_entity.id
_entity.type
_entity.pdbx_description
1 polymer ?
#
loop_
_entity_poly.entity_id
_entity_poly.type
_entity_poly.pdbx_seq_one_letter_code
_entity_poly.pdbx_strand_id
1 'polypeptide(L)'
;MSKRRVVVLKIVAGQLTVTAAAEEYGISRRQLHRLLARYRQDGIETVEPRSRRPHSNPRVTPPEVVDRIAQLRTTLTANGLDSGPVTIGWLLTQEGLPAPAPATIHRILTRAGLIIPEPRKRPRSSYVRFEAAQPNETWQSDFTHWRLHDGTDVEILNWLDDHSRLLLSCTVHRPVTGHDVVTTFLDCLDTYGPPASTLTDNGRVYTARHCGSRNAFEYVLATLNITQKNGAPNHPQTR
;
A
#
# COMPACT_ATOMS: atom_id res chain seq x y z
N MET A 1 -34.73 -1.93 -5.26
CA MET A 1 -35.47 -0.66 -5.08
C MET A 1 -34.86 0.14 -3.94
N SER A 2 -34.72 1.46 -4.05
CA SER A 2 -34.17 2.26 -2.94
C SER A 2 -35.14 2.29 -1.75
N LYS A 3 -34.58 2.38 -0.54
CA LYS A 3 -35.33 2.54 0.71
C LYS A 3 -36.34 3.71 0.64
N ARG A 4 -36.04 4.77 -0.13
CA ARG A 4 -36.92 5.94 -0.29
C ARG A 4 -38.13 5.64 -1.17
N ARG A 5 -37.97 4.90 -2.27
CA ARG A 5 -39.08 4.50 -3.14
C ARG A 5 -40.08 3.62 -2.39
N VAL A 6 -39.58 2.63 -1.65
CA VAL A 6 -40.42 1.72 -0.86
C VAL A 6 -41.27 2.48 0.15
N VAL A 7 -40.65 3.38 0.92
CA VAL A 7 -41.36 4.16 1.94
C VAL A 7 -42.43 5.07 1.33
N VAL A 8 -42.11 5.77 0.24
CA VAL A 8 -43.07 6.64 -0.43
C VAL A 8 -44.26 5.84 -0.97
N LEU A 9 -44.02 4.69 -1.61
CA LEU A 9 -45.08 3.84 -2.14
C LEU A 9 -45.99 3.28 -1.04
N LYS A 10 -45.42 2.81 0.08
CA LYS A 10 -46.21 2.35 1.24
C LYS A 10 -47.10 3.44 1.82
N ILE A 11 -46.61 4.69 1.90
CA ILE A 11 -47.40 5.82 2.37
C ILE A 11 -48.52 6.19 1.38
N VAL A 12 -48.22 6.21 0.08
CA VAL A 12 -49.20 6.53 -0.97
C VAL A 12 -50.29 5.46 -1.09
N ALA A 13 -49.93 4.19 -0.91
CA ALA A 13 -50.87 3.07 -0.88
C ALA A 13 -51.69 2.98 0.43
N GLY A 14 -51.52 3.91 1.37
CA GLY A 14 -52.23 3.94 2.65
C GLY A 14 -51.80 2.87 3.66
N GLN A 15 -50.73 2.12 3.37
CA GLN A 15 -50.24 1.03 4.23
C GLN A 15 -49.50 1.53 5.46
N LEU A 16 -48.95 2.75 5.41
CA LEU A 16 -48.25 3.39 6.51
C LEU A 16 -48.58 4.87 6.60
N THR A 17 -48.73 5.39 7.82
CA THR A 17 -48.75 6.83 8.06
C THR A 17 -47.33 7.39 7.96
N VAL A 18 -47.21 8.71 7.75
CA VAL A 18 -45.90 9.39 7.72
C VAL A 18 -45.14 9.22 9.04
N THR A 19 -45.85 9.16 10.17
CA THR A 19 -45.26 8.96 11.50
C THR A 19 -44.74 7.53 11.66
N ALA A 20 -45.55 6.52 11.33
CA ALA A 20 -45.13 5.12 11.39
C ALA A 20 -43.94 4.83 10.45
N ALA A 21 -43.99 5.40 9.24
CA ALA A 21 -42.88 5.29 8.29
C ALA A 21 -41.60 5.99 8.76
N ALA A 22 -41.70 7.08 9.53
CA ALA A 22 -40.54 7.77 10.08
C ALA A 22 -39.82 6.92 11.14
N GLU A 23 -40.59 6.23 11.99
CA GLU A 23 -40.10 5.33 13.04
C GLU A 23 -39.53 4.03 12.45
N GLU A 24 -40.30 3.35 11.60
CA GLU A 24 -39.91 2.06 11.00
C GLU A 24 -38.64 2.18 10.12
N TYR A 25 -38.52 3.27 9.36
CA TYR A 25 -37.43 3.43 8.40
C TYR A 25 -36.32 4.40 8.86
N GLY A 26 -36.45 5.03 10.03
CA GLY A 26 -35.46 5.97 10.55
C GLY A 26 -35.26 7.20 9.64
N ILE A 27 -36.32 7.67 9.00
CA ILE A 27 -36.29 8.86 8.12
C ILE A 27 -37.11 9.96 8.78
N SER A 28 -36.54 11.16 8.94
CA SER A 28 -37.29 12.27 9.53
C SER A 28 -38.59 12.58 8.78
N ARG A 29 -39.66 12.89 9.52
CA ARG A 29 -40.96 13.30 8.95
C ARG A 29 -40.80 14.44 7.93
N ARG A 30 -39.94 15.42 8.21
CA ARG A 30 -39.60 16.53 7.29
C ARG A 30 -39.07 16.02 5.95
N GLN A 31 -38.19 15.02 5.95
CA GLN A 31 -37.65 14.43 4.74
C GLN A 31 -38.72 13.62 3.99
N LEU A 32 -39.58 12.87 4.69
CA LEU A 32 -40.69 12.13 4.08
C LEU A 32 -41.69 13.06 3.38
N HIS A 33 -42.09 14.16 4.03
CA HIS A 33 -42.95 15.18 3.39
C HIS A 33 -42.29 15.76 2.12
N ARG A 34 -40.98 16.01 2.14
CA ARG A 34 -40.24 16.50 0.95
C ARG A 34 -40.18 15.45 -0.18
N LEU A 35 -40.15 14.16 0.15
CA LEU A 35 -40.18 13.08 -0.84
C LEU A 35 -41.59 12.89 -1.41
N LEU A 36 -42.62 12.96 -0.58
CA LEU A 36 -44.03 12.90 -1.01
C LEU A 36 -44.42 14.09 -1.88
N ALA A 37 -43.96 15.30 -1.55
CA ALA A 37 -44.17 16.48 -2.39
C ALA A 37 -43.57 16.30 -3.78
N ARG A 38 -42.34 15.78 -3.87
CA ARG A 38 -41.67 15.47 -5.15
C ARG A 38 -42.39 14.37 -5.93
N TYR A 39 -42.80 13.30 -5.25
CA TYR A 39 -43.59 12.23 -5.85
C TYR A 39 -44.88 12.75 -6.49
N ARG A 40 -45.59 13.66 -5.82
CA ARG A 40 -46.84 14.26 -6.33
C ARG A 40 -46.63 15.19 -7.53
N GLN A 41 -45.46 15.83 -7.63
CA GLN A 41 -45.16 16.77 -8.73
C GLN A 41 -44.61 16.05 -9.97
N ASP A 42 -43.64 15.16 -9.78
CA ASP A 42 -42.80 14.65 -10.87
C ASP A 42 -42.75 13.10 -10.94
N GLY A 43 -43.54 12.40 -10.11
CA GLY A 43 -43.61 10.93 -10.10
C GLY A 43 -42.48 10.23 -9.34
N ILE A 44 -42.51 8.89 -9.36
CA ILE A 44 -41.70 8.01 -8.50
C ILE A 44 -40.19 8.06 -8.77
N GLU A 45 -39.79 8.39 -10.00
CA GLU A 45 -38.38 8.53 -10.40
C GLU A 45 -37.67 9.65 -9.61
N THR A 46 -38.40 10.68 -9.18
CA THR A 46 -37.82 11.85 -8.48
C THR A 46 -37.58 11.68 -6.99
N VAL A 47 -38.02 10.54 -6.44
CA VAL A 47 -37.83 10.16 -5.03
C VAL A 47 -36.38 9.73 -4.77
N GLU A 48 -35.64 9.36 -5.82
CA GLU A 48 -34.23 8.99 -5.71
C GLU A 48 -33.35 10.16 -5.24
N PRO A 49 -32.24 9.88 -4.53
CA PRO A 49 -31.26 10.89 -4.18
C PRO A 49 -30.71 11.58 -5.43
N ARG A 50 -31.01 12.87 -5.59
CA ARG A 50 -30.31 13.72 -6.56
C ARG A 50 -28.85 13.90 -6.14
N SER A 51 -28.00 14.17 -7.13
CA SER A 51 -26.60 14.51 -6.90
C SER A 51 -26.47 15.62 -5.84
N ARG A 52 -25.58 15.41 -4.88
CA ARG A 52 -25.20 16.44 -3.89
C ARG A 52 -24.07 17.33 -4.38
N ARG A 53 -23.64 17.16 -5.64
CA ARG A 53 -22.57 17.96 -6.21
C ARG A 53 -23.03 19.42 -6.30
N PRO A 54 -22.20 20.39 -5.89
CA PRO A 54 -22.48 21.80 -6.10
C PRO A 54 -22.83 22.09 -7.56
N HIS A 55 -23.85 22.94 -7.78
CA HIS A 55 -24.28 23.34 -9.12
C HIS A 55 -23.18 24.09 -9.89
N SER A 56 -22.33 24.81 -9.17
CA SER A 56 -21.13 25.45 -9.72
C SER A 56 -19.92 25.14 -8.82
N ASN A 57 -18.74 25.06 -9.42
CA ASN A 57 -17.49 25.02 -8.69
C ASN A 57 -16.50 25.96 -9.43
N PRO A 58 -16.18 27.13 -8.86
CA PRO A 58 -15.30 28.11 -9.50
C PRO A 58 -13.86 27.61 -9.68
N ARG A 59 -13.46 26.52 -9.01
CA ARG A 59 -12.14 25.89 -9.15
C ARG A 59 -12.12 24.77 -10.21
N VAL A 60 -13.14 24.69 -11.05
CA VAL A 60 -13.16 23.72 -12.16
C VAL A 60 -12.13 24.13 -13.18
N THR A 61 -11.26 23.19 -13.55
CA THR A 61 -10.30 23.37 -14.63
C THR A 61 -11.05 23.71 -15.93
N PRO A 62 -10.69 24.80 -16.61
CA PRO A 62 -11.33 25.19 -17.88
C PRO A 62 -11.34 24.03 -18.88
N PRO A 63 -12.42 23.85 -19.67
CA PRO A 63 -12.51 22.78 -20.66
C PRO A 63 -11.33 22.77 -21.65
N GLU A 64 -10.88 23.95 -22.08
CA GLU A 64 -9.72 24.10 -22.97
C GLU A 64 -8.43 23.46 -22.39
N VAL A 65 -8.21 23.59 -21.08
CA VAL A 65 -7.06 23.02 -20.40
C VAL A 65 -7.23 21.51 -20.25
N VAL A 66 -8.45 21.04 -20.01
CA VAL A 66 -8.76 19.60 -19.94
C VAL A 66 -8.47 18.92 -21.28
N ASP A 67 -8.92 19.52 -22.38
CA ASP A 67 -8.68 19.01 -23.73
C ASP A 67 -7.19 19.06 -24.08
N ARG A 68 -6.51 20.14 -23.70
CA ARG A 68 -5.07 20.26 -23.91
C ARG A 68 -4.26 19.20 -23.15
N ILE A 69 -4.64 18.91 -21.90
CA ILE A 69 -4.05 17.82 -21.10
C ILE A 69 -4.17 16.47 -21.83
N ALA A 70 -5.34 16.17 -22.40
CA ALA A 70 -5.58 14.93 -23.13
C ALA A 70 -4.77 14.85 -24.44
N GLN A 71 -4.65 15.96 -25.17
CA GLN A 71 -3.81 16.07 -26.36
C GLN A 71 -2.34 15.84 -26.02
N LEU A 72 -1.79 16.58 -25.05
CA LEU A 72 -0.39 16.43 -24.62
C LEU A 72 -0.08 14.99 -24.20
N ARG A 73 -0.98 14.36 -23.43
CA ARG A 73 -0.84 12.95 -23.05
C ARG A 73 -0.70 12.04 -24.26
N THR A 74 -1.59 12.19 -25.24
CA THR A 74 -1.60 11.35 -26.46
C THR A 74 -0.34 11.59 -27.29
N THR A 75 0.01 12.85 -27.56
CA THR A 75 1.18 13.22 -28.37
C THR A 75 2.49 12.78 -27.73
N LEU A 76 2.69 13.04 -26.43
CA LEU A 76 3.91 12.63 -25.72
C LEU A 76 4.06 11.12 -25.69
N THR A 77 2.96 10.40 -25.44
CA THR A 77 2.97 8.92 -25.44
C THR A 77 3.30 8.35 -26.82
N ALA A 78 2.71 8.90 -27.89
CA ALA A 78 2.99 8.47 -29.27
C ALA A 78 4.46 8.71 -29.66
N ASN A 79 5.07 9.78 -29.14
CA ASN A 79 6.47 10.12 -29.37
C ASN A 79 7.44 9.40 -28.42
N GLY A 80 6.96 8.55 -27.50
CA GLY A 80 7.81 7.86 -26.52
C GLY A 80 8.44 8.78 -25.46
N LEU A 81 7.88 9.97 -25.26
CA LEU A 81 8.36 10.97 -24.30
C LEU A 81 7.67 10.80 -22.93
N ASP A 82 8.25 11.39 -21.89
CA ASP A 82 7.58 11.45 -20.60
C ASP A 82 6.25 12.19 -20.72
N SER A 83 5.17 11.48 -20.39
CA SER A 83 3.79 11.94 -20.48
C SER A 83 3.14 12.00 -19.10
N GLY A 84 3.95 12.10 -18.05
CA GLY A 84 3.52 12.20 -16.67
C GLY A 84 2.80 13.52 -16.35
N PRO A 85 1.99 13.56 -15.27
CA PRO A 85 1.26 14.76 -14.87
C PRO A 85 2.15 15.99 -14.59
N VAL A 86 3.39 15.78 -14.13
CA VAL A 86 4.35 16.86 -13.86
C VAL A 86 4.81 17.49 -15.18
N THR A 87 5.22 16.67 -16.14
CA THR A 87 5.68 17.12 -17.47
C THR A 87 4.57 17.80 -18.26
N ILE A 88 3.35 17.25 -18.22
CA ILE A 88 2.18 17.90 -18.81
C ILE A 88 1.92 19.26 -18.14
N GLY A 89 1.98 19.35 -16.81
CA GLY A 89 1.82 20.61 -16.09
C GLY A 89 2.88 21.66 -16.45
N TRP A 90 4.12 21.23 -16.62
CA TRP A 90 5.21 22.08 -17.08
C TRP A 90 4.95 22.62 -18.50
N LEU A 91 4.57 21.75 -19.45
CA LEU A 91 4.24 22.15 -20.83
C LEU A 91 3.07 23.14 -20.90
N LEU A 92 2.00 22.91 -20.13
CA LEU A 92 0.89 23.87 -20.04
C LEU A 92 1.35 25.24 -19.57
N THR A 93 2.29 25.28 -18.61
CA THR A 93 2.86 26.53 -18.11
C THR A 93 3.68 27.24 -19.19
N GLN A 94 4.45 26.49 -20.00
CA GLN A 94 5.19 27.06 -21.14
C GLN A 94 4.25 27.59 -22.23
N GLU A 95 3.06 26.99 -22.39
CA GLU A 95 2.02 27.44 -23.32
C GLU A 95 1.17 28.61 -22.77
N GLY A 96 1.47 29.12 -21.56
CA GLY A 96 0.73 30.21 -20.93
C GLY A 96 -0.66 29.81 -20.39
N LEU A 97 -0.94 28.51 -20.30
CA LEU A 97 -2.20 27.98 -19.77
C LEU A 97 -2.13 27.79 -18.25
N PRO A 98 -3.26 27.95 -17.52
CA PRO A 98 -3.29 27.76 -16.08
C PRO A 98 -3.17 26.27 -15.73
N ALA A 99 -1.94 25.83 -15.49
CA ALA A 99 -1.60 24.44 -15.17
C ALA A 99 -2.21 24.01 -13.81
N PRO A 100 -3.09 22.99 -13.78
CA PRO A 100 -3.58 22.43 -12.52
C PRO A 100 -2.49 21.67 -11.77
N ALA A 101 -2.72 21.41 -10.47
CA ALA A 101 -1.84 20.54 -9.70
C ALA A 101 -1.70 19.14 -10.35
N PRO A 102 -0.54 18.46 -10.21
CA PRO A 102 -0.30 17.14 -10.81
C PRO A 102 -1.39 16.10 -10.50
N ALA A 103 -1.94 16.12 -9.27
CA ALA A 103 -3.04 15.24 -8.88
C ALA A 103 -4.35 15.51 -9.66
N THR A 104 -4.61 16.77 -10.02
CA THR A 104 -5.77 17.14 -10.84
C THR A 104 -5.58 16.71 -12.29
N ILE A 105 -4.38 16.89 -12.85
CA ILE A 105 -4.02 16.40 -14.19
C ILE A 105 -4.19 14.86 -14.23
N HIS A 106 -3.67 14.14 -13.23
CA HIS A 106 -3.87 12.69 -13.12
C HIS A 106 -5.36 12.33 -13.12
N ARG A 107 -6.19 12.97 -12.29
CA ARG A 107 -7.65 12.71 -12.25
C ARG A 107 -8.35 13.00 -13.57
N ILE A 108 -7.93 14.03 -14.29
CA ILE A 108 -8.45 14.36 -15.63
C ILE A 108 -8.12 13.22 -16.59
N LEU A 109 -6.85 12.79 -16.65
CA LEU A 109 -6.40 11.69 -17.50
C LEU A 109 -7.09 10.36 -17.15
N THR A 110 -7.27 10.06 -15.86
CA THR A 110 -8.00 8.86 -15.41
C THR A 110 -9.45 8.90 -15.90
N ARG A 111 -10.14 10.04 -15.75
CA ARG A 111 -11.53 10.19 -16.22
C ARG A 111 -11.64 10.08 -17.74
N ALA A 112 -10.62 10.54 -18.47
CA ALA A 112 -10.53 10.42 -19.92
C ALA A 112 -10.12 9.01 -20.40
N GLY A 113 -9.82 8.08 -19.50
CA GLY A 113 -9.37 6.73 -19.88
C GLY A 113 -7.94 6.66 -20.44
N LEU A 114 -7.14 7.71 -20.27
CA LEU A 114 -5.77 7.82 -20.82
C LEU A 114 -4.67 7.30 -19.88
N ILE A 115 -5.08 6.71 -18.76
CA ILE A 115 -4.21 6.03 -17.81
C ILE A 115 -4.59 4.55 -17.84
N ILE A 116 -3.65 3.72 -18.29
CA ILE A 116 -3.74 2.27 -18.14
C ILE A 116 -3.33 1.98 -16.69
N PRO A 117 -4.22 1.43 -15.85
CA PRO A 117 -3.84 0.99 -14.52
C PRO A 117 -2.80 -0.10 -14.66
N GLU A 118 -1.62 0.11 -14.09
CA GLU A 118 -0.56 -0.91 -14.03
C GLU A 118 -0.43 -1.36 -12.56
N PRO A 119 -1.29 -2.29 -12.09
CA PRO A 119 -1.22 -2.78 -10.73
C PRO A 119 -0.01 -3.73 -10.59
N ARG A 120 1.22 -3.19 -10.66
CA ARG A 120 2.43 -3.96 -10.33
C ARG A 120 2.49 -4.32 -8.84
N LYS A 121 1.77 -3.58 -7.99
CA LYS A 121 1.69 -3.84 -6.55
C LYS A 121 0.48 -4.73 -6.24
N ARG A 122 0.77 -5.91 -5.69
CA ARG A 122 -0.24 -6.79 -5.08
C ARG A 122 -1.10 -5.98 -4.10
N PRO A 123 -2.42 -6.22 -4.04
CA PRO A 123 -3.29 -5.55 -3.10
C PRO A 123 -2.80 -5.84 -1.67
N ARG A 124 -2.80 -4.82 -0.79
CA ARG A 124 -2.30 -4.97 0.60
C ARG A 124 -3.03 -6.08 1.37
N SER A 125 -4.27 -6.38 1.01
CA SER A 125 -5.07 -7.47 1.58
C SER A 125 -4.52 -8.87 1.28
N SER A 126 -3.62 -9.01 0.30
CA SER A 126 -2.97 -10.28 -0.04
C SER A 126 -1.68 -10.55 0.74
N TYR A 127 -1.23 -9.61 1.58
CA TYR A 127 -0.09 -9.85 2.46
C TYR A 127 -0.49 -10.79 3.58
N VAL A 128 0.01 -12.03 3.53
CA VAL A 128 0.07 -12.91 4.71
C VAL A 128 1.32 -12.51 5.48
N ARG A 129 1.20 -12.27 6.79
CA ARG A 129 2.37 -12.03 7.63
C ARG A 129 3.13 -13.34 7.76
N PHE A 130 4.36 -13.36 7.25
CA PHE A 130 5.32 -14.39 7.58
C PHE A 130 5.78 -14.16 9.03
N GLU A 131 5.43 -15.10 9.90
CA GLU A 131 5.77 -15.09 11.32
C GLU A 131 5.91 -16.54 11.78
N ALA A 132 7.00 -16.85 12.47
CA ALA A 132 7.17 -18.13 13.13
C ALA A 132 6.04 -18.38 14.16
N ALA A 133 5.70 -19.65 14.39
CA ALA A 133 4.57 -20.00 15.24
C ALA A 133 4.89 -19.87 16.74
N GLN A 134 6.17 -19.96 17.11
CA GLN A 134 6.64 -19.87 18.50
C GLN A 134 7.86 -18.94 18.64
N PRO A 135 8.05 -18.30 19.81
CA PRO A 135 9.31 -17.68 20.15
C PRO A 135 10.46 -18.69 20.05
N ASN A 136 11.63 -18.22 19.64
CA ASN A 136 12.84 -19.03 19.47
C ASN A 136 12.74 -20.12 18.38
N GLU A 137 11.71 -20.12 17.55
CA GLU A 137 11.59 -21.06 16.43
C GLU A 137 12.45 -20.64 15.24
N THR A 138 12.44 -19.34 14.89
CA THR A 138 13.22 -18.80 13.77
C THR A 138 13.85 -17.48 14.15
N TRP A 139 15.20 -17.43 14.11
CA TRP A 139 15.93 -16.17 14.19
C TRP A 139 16.26 -15.65 12.81
N GLN A 140 16.03 -14.36 12.60
CA GLN A 140 16.38 -13.64 11.38
C GLN A 140 17.66 -12.84 11.60
N SER A 141 18.49 -12.75 10.56
CA SER A 141 19.63 -11.84 10.56
C SER A 141 19.76 -11.12 9.23
N ASP A 142 20.04 -9.83 9.35
CA ASP A 142 20.28 -8.92 8.24
C ASP A 142 21.24 -7.83 8.72
N PHE A 143 21.95 -7.21 7.79
CA PHE A 143 22.79 -6.05 8.08
C PHE A 143 22.43 -4.85 7.22
N THR A 144 22.42 -3.68 7.84
CA THR A 144 22.09 -2.43 7.17
C THR A 144 23.34 -1.57 7.03
N HIS A 145 23.62 -1.15 5.79
CA HIS A 145 24.67 -0.18 5.52
C HIS A 145 24.30 1.20 6.06
N TRP A 146 25.22 1.84 6.77
CA TRP A 146 25.01 3.17 7.32
C TRP A 146 26.27 4.05 7.17
N ARG A 147 26.06 5.33 6.87
CA ARG A 147 27.12 6.34 6.77
C ARG A 147 27.07 7.21 8.03
N LEU A 148 28.15 7.21 8.81
CA LEU A 148 28.31 8.08 9.97
C LEU A 148 28.51 9.54 9.54
N HIS A 149 28.30 10.47 10.48
CA HIS A 149 28.40 11.91 10.20
C HIS A 149 29.80 12.34 9.70
N ASP A 150 30.84 11.64 10.12
CA ASP A 150 32.24 11.86 9.75
C ASP A 150 32.59 11.28 8.38
N GLY A 151 31.62 10.69 7.68
CA GLY A 151 31.81 10.06 6.40
C GLY A 151 32.26 8.60 6.48
N THR A 152 32.39 8.00 7.66
CA THR A 152 32.76 6.58 7.77
C THR A 152 31.59 5.66 7.41
N ASP A 153 31.83 4.67 6.57
CA ASP A 153 30.88 3.59 6.30
C ASP A 153 30.94 2.52 7.40
N VAL A 154 29.78 2.11 7.89
CA VAL A 154 29.61 1.00 8.84
C VAL A 154 28.45 0.11 8.42
N GLU A 155 28.43 -1.11 8.94
CA GLU A 155 27.34 -2.05 8.75
C GLU A 155 26.79 -2.46 10.11
N ILE A 156 25.47 -2.40 10.26
CA ILE A 156 24.77 -2.72 11.51
C ILE A 156 24.20 -4.13 11.37
N LEU A 157 24.78 -5.11 12.06
CA LEU A 157 24.35 -6.50 12.09
C LEU A 157 23.29 -6.71 13.19
N ASN A 158 22.13 -7.23 12.79
CA ASN A 158 21.03 -7.52 13.70
C ASN A 158 20.72 -9.01 13.77
N TRP A 159 20.32 -9.47 14.96
CA TRP A 159 19.65 -10.75 15.19
C TRP A 159 18.27 -10.48 15.78
N LEU A 160 17.22 -11.05 15.19
CA LEU A 160 15.84 -10.82 15.58
C LEU A 160 15.13 -12.17 15.74
N ASP A 161 14.36 -12.35 16.81
CA ASP A 161 13.39 -13.43 16.88
C ASP A 161 12.14 -13.08 16.04
N ASP A 162 11.81 -13.92 15.06
CA ASP A 162 10.76 -13.60 14.09
C ASP A 162 9.35 -13.57 14.70
N HIS A 163 9.08 -14.39 15.72
CA HIS A 163 7.77 -14.44 16.38
C HIS A 163 7.57 -13.24 17.32
N SER A 164 8.41 -13.12 18.34
CA SER A 164 8.28 -12.10 19.38
C SER A 164 8.70 -10.70 18.93
N ARG A 165 9.41 -10.60 17.79
CA ARG A 165 10.07 -9.38 17.32
C ARG A 165 11.10 -8.82 18.30
N LEU A 166 11.60 -9.67 19.20
CA LEU A 166 12.69 -9.32 20.10
C LEU A 166 13.98 -9.16 19.29
N LEU A 167 14.62 -8.00 19.42
CA LEU A 167 15.97 -7.76 18.89
C LEU A 167 16.98 -8.39 19.84
N LEU A 168 17.51 -9.55 19.46
CA LEU A 168 18.43 -10.36 20.25
C LEU A 168 19.82 -9.71 20.32
N SER A 169 20.26 -9.12 19.22
CA SER A 169 21.53 -8.40 19.11
C SER A 169 21.48 -7.33 18.03
N CYS A 170 22.22 -6.25 18.25
CA CYS A 170 22.44 -5.15 17.31
C CYS A 170 23.86 -4.63 17.53
N THR A 171 24.73 -4.88 16.55
CA THR A 171 26.17 -4.59 16.64
C THR A 171 26.64 -3.86 15.39
N VAL A 172 27.66 -3.01 15.54
CA VAL A 172 28.17 -2.16 14.45
C VAL A 172 29.57 -2.62 14.06
N HIS A 173 29.78 -2.84 12.77
CA HIS A 173 31.01 -3.40 12.20
C HIS A 173 31.53 -2.56 11.04
N ARG A 174 32.77 -2.82 10.64
CA ARG A 174 33.43 -2.16 9.51
C ARG A 174 34.19 -3.16 8.63
N PRO A 175 33.64 -3.58 7.48
CA PRO A 175 32.31 -4.17 7.23
C PRO A 175 32.04 -5.43 8.08
N VAL A 176 30.84 -6.02 7.98
CA VAL A 176 30.49 -7.30 8.61
C VAL A 176 31.22 -8.44 7.91
N THR A 177 31.90 -9.27 8.68
CA THR A 177 32.54 -10.50 8.22
C THR A 177 31.75 -11.73 8.65
N GLY A 178 32.03 -12.88 8.02
CA GLY A 178 31.45 -14.16 8.47
C GLY A 178 31.87 -14.53 9.89
N HIS A 179 33.02 -14.04 10.37
CA HIS A 179 33.42 -14.23 11.76
C HIS A 179 32.51 -13.45 12.71
N ASP A 180 32.20 -12.19 12.39
CA ASP A 180 31.30 -11.36 13.21
C ASP A 180 29.89 -11.97 13.32
N VAL A 181 29.39 -12.53 12.21
CA VAL A 181 28.12 -13.27 12.18
C VAL A 181 28.16 -14.46 13.14
N VAL A 182 29.21 -15.28 13.10
CA VAL A 182 29.34 -16.44 13.98
C VAL A 182 29.45 -16.02 15.44
N THR A 183 30.32 -15.06 15.75
CA THR A 183 30.55 -14.60 17.12
C THR A 183 29.26 -14.03 17.73
N THR A 184 28.61 -13.09 17.04
CA THR A 184 27.36 -12.50 17.53
C THR A 184 26.21 -13.51 17.64
N PHE A 185 26.18 -14.52 16.76
CA PHE A 185 25.23 -15.63 16.86
C PHE A 185 25.47 -16.46 18.11
N LEU A 186 26.72 -16.89 18.37
CA LEU A 186 27.07 -17.67 19.56
C LEU A 186 26.77 -16.90 20.86
N ASP A 187 27.06 -15.59 20.90
CA ASP A 187 26.71 -14.74 22.04
C ASP A 187 25.18 -14.73 22.30
N CYS A 188 24.38 -14.71 21.23
CA CYS A 188 22.92 -14.83 21.35
C CYS A 188 22.50 -16.22 21.86
N LEU A 189 23.16 -17.29 21.41
CA LEU A 189 22.88 -18.64 21.89
C LEU A 189 23.11 -18.78 23.39
N ASP A 190 24.20 -18.21 23.92
CA ASP A 190 24.53 -18.29 25.34
C ASP A 190 23.48 -17.57 26.21
N THR A 191 22.84 -16.54 25.67
CA THR A 191 21.84 -15.74 26.40
C THR A 191 20.42 -16.31 26.26
N TYR A 192 20.03 -16.71 25.06
CA TYR A 192 18.64 -17.05 24.71
C TYR A 192 18.40 -18.54 24.42
N GLY A 193 19.48 -19.34 24.36
CA GLY A 193 19.45 -20.72 23.91
C GLY A 193 19.33 -20.85 22.38
N PRO A 194 19.54 -22.06 21.82
CA PRO A 194 19.52 -22.26 20.38
C PRO A 194 18.11 -22.17 19.77
N PRO A 195 17.95 -21.46 18.64
CA PRO A 195 16.69 -21.50 17.90
C PRO A 195 16.54 -22.82 17.12
N ALA A 196 15.32 -23.16 16.74
CA ALA A 196 15.10 -24.31 15.86
C ALA A 196 15.62 -24.06 14.42
N SER A 197 15.61 -22.81 13.97
CA SER A 197 16.07 -22.43 12.64
C SER A 197 16.56 -20.99 12.55
N THR A 198 17.30 -20.69 11.49
CA THR A 198 17.66 -19.33 11.10
C THR A 198 17.08 -18.99 9.73
N LEU A 199 16.85 -17.70 9.48
CA LEU A 199 16.46 -17.17 8.19
C LEU A 199 17.34 -15.97 7.84
N THR A 200 18.20 -16.15 6.85
CA THR A 200 19.13 -15.12 6.39
C THR A 200 18.98 -14.89 4.89
N ASP A 201 19.57 -13.84 4.37
CA ASP A 201 19.70 -13.66 2.92
C ASP A 201 20.74 -14.64 2.33
N ASN A 202 21.09 -14.43 1.05
CA ASN A 202 22.13 -15.22 0.36
C ASN A 202 23.50 -14.53 0.39
N GLY A 203 23.73 -13.58 1.30
CA GLY A 203 25.00 -12.91 1.48
C GLY A 203 26.11 -13.92 1.80
N ARG A 204 27.32 -13.67 1.30
CA ARG A 204 28.46 -14.58 1.46
C ARG A 204 28.86 -14.80 2.93
N VAL A 205 28.51 -13.84 3.79
CA VAL A 205 28.71 -13.93 5.24
C VAL A 205 27.82 -15.01 5.88
N TYR A 206 26.66 -15.32 5.28
CA TYR A 206 25.71 -16.33 5.79
C TYR A 206 25.72 -17.64 5.03
N THR A 207 26.05 -17.65 3.73
CA THR A 207 26.14 -18.90 2.95
C THR A 207 27.24 -18.86 1.90
N ALA A 208 27.93 -19.99 1.72
CA ALA A 208 28.85 -20.20 0.60
C ALA A 208 28.26 -21.09 -0.52
N ARG A 209 26.93 -21.32 -0.54
CA ARG A 209 26.28 -22.21 -1.54
C ARG A 209 26.59 -21.86 -3.00
N HIS A 210 26.84 -20.60 -3.31
CA HIS A 210 27.14 -20.14 -4.66
C HIS A 210 28.64 -20.28 -5.04
N CYS A 211 29.48 -20.71 -4.10
CA CYS A 211 30.93 -20.89 -4.25
C CYS A 211 31.38 -22.35 -4.09
N GLY A 212 30.47 -23.30 -3.86
CA GLY A 212 30.77 -24.74 -3.82
C GLY A 212 31.40 -25.25 -2.51
N SER A 213 31.48 -24.42 -1.47
CA SER A 213 31.94 -24.80 -0.12
C SER A 213 30.93 -24.37 0.94
N ARG A 214 31.09 -24.84 2.19
CA ARG A 214 30.35 -24.34 3.35
C ARG A 214 31.16 -23.24 4.04
N ASN A 215 30.49 -22.18 4.50
CA ASN A 215 31.11 -21.16 5.33
C ASN A 215 31.07 -21.55 6.83
N ALA A 216 31.79 -20.79 7.67
CA ALA A 216 31.90 -21.09 9.10
C ALA A 216 30.52 -21.12 9.80
N PHE A 217 29.61 -20.23 9.41
CA PHE A 217 28.26 -20.18 9.96
C PHE A 217 27.44 -21.44 9.63
N GLU A 218 27.49 -21.92 8.38
CA GLU A 218 26.88 -23.19 7.95
C GLU A 218 27.39 -24.39 8.77
N TYR A 219 28.67 -24.41 9.15
CA TYR A 219 29.22 -25.46 10.01
C TYR A 219 28.71 -25.38 11.45
N VAL A 220 28.61 -24.17 12.02
CA VAL A 220 28.09 -23.97 13.38
C VAL A 220 26.63 -24.42 13.46
N LEU A 221 25.79 -24.00 12.51
CA LEU A 221 24.39 -24.40 12.46
C LEU A 221 24.23 -25.93 12.35
N ALA A 222 25.01 -26.57 11.48
CA ALA A 222 24.97 -28.03 11.33
C ALA A 222 25.41 -28.76 12.62
N THR A 223 26.42 -28.23 13.32
CA THR A 223 26.92 -28.82 14.58
C THR A 223 25.88 -28.74 15.69
N LEU A 224 25.11 -27.66 15.73
CA LEU A 224 24.06 -27.41 16.71
C LEU A 224 22.68 -27.96 16.30
N ASN A 225 22.61 -28.64 15.16
CA ASN A 225 21.37 -29.17 14.59
C ASN A 225 20.29 -28.09 14.35
N ILE A 226 20.72 -26.89 13.94
CA ILE A 226 19.85 -25.74 13.64
C ILE A 226 19.61 -25.70 12.12
N THR A 227 18.34 -25.59 11.71
CA THR A 227 18.00 -25.56 10.28
C THR A 227 18.26 -24.19 9.66
N GLN A 228 19.06 -24.12 8.60
CA GLN A 228 19.24 -22.87 7.85
C GLN A 228 18.17 -22.71 6.76
N LYS A 229 17.47 -21.58 6.77
CA LYS A 229 16.57 -21.13 5.70
C LYS A 229 17.22 -19.92 5.03
N ASN A 230 17.17 -19.84 3.70
CA ASN A 230 17.63 -18.65 2.96
C ASN A 230 16.48 -18.02 2.18
N GLY A 231 16.45 -16.69 2.12
CA GLY A 231 15.54 -15.95 1.26
C GLY A 231 15.71 -16.33 -0.23
N ALA A 232 14.62 -16.25 -1.01
CA ALA A 232 14.71 -16.49 -2.45
C ALA A 232 15.40 -15.28 -3.15
N PRO A 233 16.24 -15.49 -4.18
CA PRO A 233 16.89 -14.40 -4.90
C PRO A 233 15.87 -13.38 -5.43
N ASN A 234 16.14 -12.08 -5.26
CA ASN A 234 15.27 -10.98 -5.71
C ASN A 234 13.84 -10.98 -5.12
N HIS A 235 13.62 -11.71 -4.03
CA HIS A 235 12.35 -11.74 -3.30
C HIS A 235 12.60 -11.35 -1.84
N PRO A 236 12.69 -10.04 -1.54
CA PRO A 236 12.93 -9.55 -0.17
C PRO A 236 11.77 -9.84 0.79
N GLN A 237 10.62 -10.29 0.25
CA GLN A 237 9.51 -10.79 1.03
C GLN A 237 9.69 -12.30 1.16
N THR A 238 10.11 -12.75 2.35
CA THR A 238 10.05 -14.16 2.72
C THR A 238 8.60 -14.63 2.59
N ARG A 239 8.41 -15.83 2.00
CA ARG A 239 7.16 -16.35 1.42
C ARG A 239 5.90 -16.12 2.24
#